data_AF-A0A161Z0M9-F1
#
_entry.id   AF-A0A161Z0M9-F1
#
_cell.length_a   1.000
_cell.length_b   1.000
_cell.length_c   1.000
_cell.angle_alpha   90.00
_cell.angle_beta   90.00
_cell.angle_gamma   90.00
#
_symmetry.space_group_name_H-M   'P 1'
#
loop_
_entity.id
_entity.type
_entity.pdbx_description
1 polymer ?
#
loop_
_entity_poly.entity_id
_entity_poly.type
_entity_poly.pdbx_seq_one_letter_code
_entity_poly.pdbx_strand_id
1 'polypeptide(L)'
;MIAAQAPDSTAQWLLLDVPGEPQAGANLRQQFAHARWFRLFEGTEFHPLREYGPVLVDLRECPALTELCQSAPHIWSGLLLASEATPSQLLEHLRRMLTVTLGLHHRALLSYYNPHTASYFFDACDAQELSRWLGPIDQLRWFGGTWADRAIGCQGWQQLFNPRLAVRPLAIEENLSLRQRDTLQTCLLEQHAWRWSRSTGTGYNSLWAYLQEGQALGFSERAVLDDWLWLRLLHPDAATGQPLSGASQQERLDSLRNRWQNDQP
;
A
#
# COMPACT_ATOMS: atom_id res chain seq x y z
N MET A 1 -20.94 -5.93 25.83
CA MET A 1 -19.52 -5.59 26.05
C MET A 1 -19.36 -4.10 25.83
N ILE A 2 -18.83 -3.39 26.82
CA ILE A 2 -18.68 -1.94 26.79
C ILE A 2 -17.55 -1.62 25.81
N ALA A 3 -17.90 -1.06 24.65
CA ALA A 3 -16.94 -0.39 23.79
C ALA A 3 -16.48 0.86 24.56
N ALA A 4 -15.27 0.79 25.13
CA ALA A 4 -14.60 2.00 25.59
C ALA A 4 -14.31 2.84 24.34
N GLN A 5 -15.17 3.82 24.07
CA GLN A 5 -14.87 4.90 23.13
C GLN A 5 -13.68 5.66 23.72
N ALA A 6 -12.48 5.36 23.22
CA ALA A 6 -11.36 6.27 23.38
C ALA A 6 -11.78 7.62 22.78
N PRO A 7 -11.49 8.76 23.44
CA PRO A 7 -11.80 10.06 22.87
C PRO A 7 -11.13 10.15 21.49
N ASP A 8 -11.89 10.60 20.48
CA ASP A 8 -11.36 10.91 19.16
C ASP A 8 -10.25 11.95 19.34
N SER A 9 -9.01 11.48 19.40
CA SER A 9 -7.86 12.36 19.56
C SER A 9 -7.71 13.11 18.25
N THR A 10 -7.73 14.43 18.33
CA THR A 10 -7.53 15.27 17.14
C THR A 10 -6.18 14.90 16.53
N ALA A 11 -6.18 14.53 15.25
CA ALA A 11 -4.94 14.22 14.55
C ALA A 11 -3.99 15.42 14.63
N GLN A 12 -2.78 15.19 15.12
CA GLN A 12 -1.75 16.22 15.28
C GLN A 12 -0.81 16.25 14.07
N TRP A 13 -0.81 15.18 13.29
CA TRP A 13 0.12 14.97 12.19
C TRP A 13 -0.59 14.44 10.95
N LEU A 14 -0.12 14.85 9.78
CA LEU A 14 -0.43 14.24 8.49
C LEU A 14 0.86 13.67 7.89
N LEU A 15 0.89 12.36 7.66
CA LEU A 15 1.89 11.74 6.81
C LEU A 15 1.35 11.66 5.38
N LEU A 16 1.74 12.64 4.57
CA LEU A 16 1.24 12.84 3.21
C LEU A 16 1.98 11.92 2.20
N ASP A 17 1.22 11.17 1.41
CA ASP A 17 1.72 10.34 0.32
C ASP A 17 2.00 11.18 -0.93
N VAL A 18 3.08 11.96 -0.91
CA VAL A 18 3.54 12.75 -2.07
C VAL A 18 3.83 11.89 -3.31
N PRO A 19 4.43 10.68 -3.21
CA PRO A 19 4.58 9.80 -4.37
C PRO A 19 3.25 9.45 -5.05
N GLY A 20 2.21 9.18 -4.26
CA GLY A 20 0.87 8.87 -4.76
C GLY A 20 0.09 10.09 -5.25
N GLU A 21 0.24 11.23 -4.58
CA GLU A 21 -0.45 12.50 -4.87
C GLU A 21 0.52 13.69 -4.99
N PRO A 22 1.27 13.81 -6.10
CA PRO A 22 2.28 14.88 -6.26
C PRO A 22 1.69 16.30 -6.20
N GLN A 23 0.43 16.46 -6.62
CA GLN A 23 -0.27 17.74 -6.57
C GLN A 23 -0.50 18.20 -5.12
N ALA A 24 -0.78 17.29 -4.19
CA ALA A 24 -0.92 17.62 -2.78
C ALA A 24 0.39 18.16 -2.20
N GLY A 25 1.53 17.56 -2.57
CA GLY A 25 2.86 18.06 -2.18
C GLY A 25 3.20 19.42 -2.79
N ALA A 26 2.71 19.73 -4.00
CA ALA A 26 2.82 21.07 -4.58
C ALA A 26 1.94 22.08 -3.84
N ASN A 27 0.67 21.73 -3.57
CA ASN A 27 -0.28 22.57 -2.85
C ASN A 27 0.18 22.85 -1.42
N LEU A 28 0.75 21.87 -0.72
CA LEU A 28 1.36 22.06 0.60
C LEU A 28 2.41 23.18 0.57
N ARG A 29 3.31 23.13 -0.41
CA ARG A 29 4.41 24.12 -0.54
C ARG A 29 3.91 25.51 -0.95
N GLN A 30 2.82 25.60 -1.72
CA GLN A 30 2.30 26.86 -2.24
C GLN A 30 1.29 27.53 -1.30
N GLN A 31 0.32 26.76 -0.79
CA GLN A 31 -0.82 27.27 -0.04
C GLN A 31 -0.62 27.19 1.47
N PHE A 32 0.26 26.28 1.93
CA PHE A 32 0.56 26.05 3.34
C PHE A 32 2.05 26.22 3.63
N ALA A 33 2.70 27.21 3.00
CA ALA A 33 4.13 27.46 3.15
C ALA A 33 4.58 27.74 4.60
N HIS A 34 3.66 28.16 5.47
CA HIS A 34 3.89 28.40 6.90
C HIS A 34 3.79 27.12 7.74
N ALA A 35 3.21 26.04 7.21
CA ALA A 35 3.09 24.78 7.93
C ALA A 35 4.48 24.20 8.19
N ARG A 36 4.69 23.68 9.40
CA ARG A 36 5.91 22.95 9.72
C ARG A 36 5.80 21.53 9.18
N TRP A 37 6.77 21.10 8.37
CA TRP A 37 6.81 19.75 7.83
C TRP A 37 8.23 19.22 7.69
N PHE A 38 8.35 17.90 7.59
CA PHE A 38 9.61 17.17 7.54
C PHE A 38 9.59 16.14 6.41
N ARG A 39 10.67 16.04 5.64
CA ARG A 39 10.83 14.99 4.62
C ARG A 39 11.15 13.67 5.29
N LEU A 40 10.37 12.63 5.00
CA LEU A 40 10.60 11.35 5.64
C LEU A 40 11.89 10.69 5.14
N PHE A 41 12.20 10.80 3.84
CA PHE A 41 13.40 10.23 3.22
C PHE A 41 14.69 10.99 3.53
N GLU A 42 14.62 12.17 4.13
CA GLU A 42 15.81 12.93 4.46
C GLU A 42 16.61 12.25 5.59
N GLY A 43 17.90 12.00 5.36
CA GLY A 43 18.75 11.33 6.34
C GLY A 43 18.58 9.80 6.39
N THR A 44 17.89 9.22 5.40
CA THR A 44 17.80 7.77 5.20
C THR A 44 18.50 7.35 3.91
N GLU A 45 18.55 6.05 3.62
CA GLU A 45 19.06 5.54 2.34
C GLU A 45 18.31 6.08 1.11
N PHE A 46 17.09 6.59 1.30
CA PHE A 46 16.25 7.18 0.25
C PHE A 46 16.45 8.69 0.09
N HIS A 47 17.43 9.30 0.77
CA HIS A 47 17.73 10.74 0.66
C HIS A 47 17.90 11.25 -0.78
N PRO A 48 18.46 10.49 -1.75
CA PRO A 48 18.50 10.92 -3.15
C PRO A 48 17.11 11.22 -3.75
N LEU A 49 16.05 10.59 -3.23
CA LEU A 49 14.66 10.76 -3.67
C LEU A 49 13.84 11.68 -2.75
N ARG A 50 14.48 12.41 -1.81
CA ARG A 50 13.79 13.19 -0.76
C ARG A 50 12.77 14.20 -1.26
N GLU A 51 12.93 14.75 -2.46
CA GLU A 51 11.99 15.73 -3.04
C GLU A 51 10.69 15.09 -3.53
N TYR A 52 10.69 13.78 -3.74
CA TYR A 52 9.56 12.99 -4.20
C TYR A 52 9.00 12.07 -3.10
N GLY A 53 9.66 12.02 -1.94
CA GLY A 53 9.26 11.17 -0.82
C GLY A 53 8.09 11.74 -0.02
N PRO A 54 7.48 10.91 0.85
CA PRO A 54 6.41 11.34 1.73
C PRO A 54 6.90 12.38 2.74
N VAL A 55 5.97 13.22 3.21
CA VAL A 55 6.27 14.30 4.16
C VAL A 55 5.37 14.20 5.39
N LEU A 56 5.95 14.44 6.56
CA LEU A 56 5.24 14.55 7.83
C LEU A 56 4.92 16.02 8.09
N VAL A 57 3.66 16.39 8.13
CA VAL A 57 3.17 17.76 8.35
C VAL A 57 2.59 17.88 9.75
N ASP A 58 2.98 18.93 10.47
CA ASP A 58 2.38 19.29 11.76
C ASP A 58 1.05 20.00 11.52
N LEU A 59 -0.05 19.41 12.00
CA LEU A 59 -1.39 19.94 11.83
C LEU A 59 -1.82 20.88 12.96
N ARG A 60 -1.08 20.92 14.07
CA ARG A 60 -1.49 21.67 15.28
C ARG A 60 -1.62 23.17 15.03
N GLU A 61 -0.83 23.70 14.11
CA GLU A 61 -0.82 25.11 13.73
C GLU A 61 -1.54 25.38 12.40
N CYS A 62 -2.16 24.36 11.79
CA CYS A 62 -2.77 24.43 10.45
C CYS A 62 -4.18 23.82 10.39
N PRO A 63 -5.19 24.39 11.10
CA PRO A 63 -6.54 23.84 11.16
C PRO A 63 -7.23 23.75 9.80
N ALA A 64 -6.95 24.68 8.88
CA ALA A 64 -7.49 24.63 7.52
C ALA A 64 -7.02 23.39 6.73
N LEU A 65 -5.77 22.94 6.94
CA LEU A 65 -5.28 21.72 6.32
C LEU A 65 -5.95 20.48 6.92
N THR A 66 -6.19 20.48 8.24
CA THR A 66 -6.94 19.40 8.91
C THR A 66 -8.35 19.24 8.34
N GLU A 67 -9.06 20.35 8.10
CA GLU A 67 -10.39 20.33 7.47
C GLU A 67 -10.34 19.81 6.04
N LEU A 68 -9.33 20.18 5.26
CA LEU A 68 -9.13 19.67 3.91
C LEU A 68 -8.85 18.17 3.87
N CYS A 69 -8.10 17.63 4.84
CA CYS A 69 -7.90 16.19 4.96
C CYS A 69 -9.22 15.44 5.19
N GLN A 70 -10.19 16.07 5.86
CA GLN A 70 -11.50 15.46 6.13
C GLN A 70 -12.46 15.60 4.96
N SER A 71 -12.50 16.77 4.32
CA SER A 71 -13.44 17.11 3.24
C SER A 71 -12.99 16.67 1.85
N ALA A 72 -11.67 16.58 1.62
CA ALA A 72 -11.07 16.16 0.35
C ALA A 72 -9.99 15.08 0.55
N PRO A 73 -10.34 13.94 1.17
CA PRO A 73 -9.36 12.91 1.57
C PRO A 73 -8.63 12.25 0.38
N HIS A 74 -9.24 12.26 -0.81
CA HIS A 74 -8.61 11.74 -2.02
C HIS A 74 -7.49 12.65 -2.56
N ILE A 75 -7.57 13.95 -2.28
CA ILE A 75 -6.56 14.94 -2.68
C ILE A 75 -5.45 14.96 -1.64
N TRP A 76 -5.81 15.00 -0.35
CA TRP A 76 -4.88 14.98 0.77
C TRP A 76 -4.66 13.56 1.27
N SER A 77 -4.30 12.67 0.34
CA SER A 77 -4.12 11.24 0.58
C SER A 77 -2.91 10.97 1.47
N GLY A 78 -3.13 10.25 2.56
CA GLY A 78 -2.09 9.96 3.54
C GLY A 78 -2.66 9.41 4.83
N LEU A 79 -1.85 9.42 5.88
CA LEU A 79 -2.24 8.94 7.20
C LEU A 79 -2.30 10.11 8.17
N LEU A 80 -3.42 10.25 8.87
CA LEU A 80 -3.58 11.13 10.01
C LEU A 80 -3.14 10.40 11.28
N LEU A 81 -2.27 11.03 12.08
CA LEU A 81 -1.70 10.43 13.28
C LEU A 81 -1.97 11.29 14.52
N ALA A 82 -2.26 10.62 15.63
CA ALA A 82 -2.17 11.20 16.98
C ALA A 82 -0.99 10.57 17.71
N SER A 83 -0.15 11.39 18.34
CA SER A 83 1.05 10.94 19.04
C SER A 83 1.57 12.04 19.96
N GLU A 84 1.62 11.78 21.26
CA GLU A 84 2.22 12.70 22.24
C GLU A 84 3.76 12.76 22.20
N ALA A 85 4.41 11.90 21.39
CA ALA A 85 5.85 11.94 21.20
C ALA A 85 6.33 13.26 20.55
N THR A 86 7.57 13.62 20.83
CA THR A 86 8.19 14.80 20.21
C THR A 86 8.32 14.60 18.69
N PRO A 87 8.35 15.69 17.89
CA PRO A 87 8.50 15.59 16.44
C PRO A 87 9.70 14.75 15.98
N SER A 88 10.83 14.84 16.69
CA SER A 88 12.03 14.06 16.38
C SER A 88 11.83 12.57 16.65
N GLN A 89 11.24 12.20 17.78
CA GLN A 89 10.94 10.80 18.12
C GLN A 89 9.96 10.17 17.14
N LEU A 90 8.90 10.89 16.77
CA LEU A 90 7.93 10.42 15.79
C LEU A 90 8.59 10.24 14.41
N LEU A 91 9.36 11.23 13.96
CA LEU A 91 10.05 11.18 12.67
C LEU A 91 11.07 10.04 12.60
N GLU A 92 11.84 9.81 13.67
CA GLU A 92 12.77 8.67 13.77
C GLU A 92 12.03 7.34 13.69
N HIS A 93 10.91 7.19 14.40
CA HIS A 93 10.10 5.97 14.36
C HIS A 93 9.53 5.70 12.97
N LEU A 94 8.93 6.71 12.34
CA LEU A 94 8.39 6.61 10.97
C LEU A 94 9.50 6.23 9.96
N ARG A 95 10.70 6.79 10.11
CA ARG A 95 11.85 6.42 9.27
C ARG A 95 12.30 4.98 9.45
N ARG A 96 12.23 4.42 10.66
CA ARG A 96 12.53 2.99 10.90
C ARG A 96 11.55 2.07 10.19
N MET A 97 10.29 2.48 10.05
CA MET A 97 9.28 1.70 9.34
C MET A 97 9.52 1.62 7.82
N LEU A 98 10.36 2.50 7.25
CA LEU A 98 10.57 2.55 5.80
C LEU A 98 11.27 1.31 5.25
N THR A 99 12.26 0.77 5.95
CA THR A 99 13.04 -0.36 5.43
C THR A 99 12.71 -1.61 6.22
N VAL A 100 12.35 -2.67 5.51
CA VAL A 100 11.95 -3.96 6.08
C VAL A 100 12.72 -5.10 5.42
N THR A 101 12.79 -6.25 6.09
CA THR A 101 13.39 -7.46 5.53
C THR A 101 12.34 -8.50 5.14
N LEU A 102 12.54 -9.12 3.96
CA LEU A 102 11.75 -10.22 3.40
C LEU A 102 12.58 -11.51 3.50
N GLY A 103 12.64 -12.10 4.70
CA GLY A 103 13.56 -13.20 4.98
C GLY A 103 14.98 -12.73 5.29
N LEU A 104 16.00 -13.54 4.96
CA LEU A 104 17.37 -13.33 5.46
C LEU A 104 18.19 -12.28 4.68
N HIS A 105 17.87 -12.01 3.40
CA HIS A 105 18.77 -11.27 2.51
C HIS A 105 18.11 -10.19 1.66
N HIS A 106 16.78 -10.05 1.70
CA HIS A 106 16.06 -9.11 0.86
C HIS A 106 15.56 -7.94 1.70
N ARG A 107 16.03 -6.73 1.39
CA ARG A 107 15.55 -5.47 1.96
C ARG A 107 14.55 -4.84 0.99
N ALA A 108 13.50 -4.24 1.51
CA ALA A 108 12.49 -3.55 0.71
C ALA A 108 12.06 -2.24 1.37
N LEU A 109 11.62 -1.29 0.55
CA LEU A 109 10.89 -0.11 1.01
C LEU A 109 9.45 -0.51 1.31
N LEU A 110 9.00 -0.33 2.56
CA LEU A 110 7.61 -0.43 2.95
C LEU A 110 6.95 0.95 2.81
N SER A 111 6.16 1.12 1.75
CA SER A 111 5.40 2.35 1.49
C SER A 111 4.15 2.46 2.38
N TYR A 112 4.25 2.23 3.68
CA TYR A 112 3.12 2.22 4.61
C TYR A 112 2.35 3.55 4.63
N TYR A 113 3.01 4.66 4.26
CA TYR A 113 2.40 5.99 4.14
C TYR A 113 1.33 6.07 3.04
N ASN A 114 1.35 5.16 2.07
CA ASN A 114 0.31 5.05 1.05
C ASN A 114 -0.95 4.41 1.66
N PRO A 115 -2.14 5.05 1.59
CA PRO A 115 -3.35 4.56 2.24
C PRO A 115 -3.80 3.15 1.81
N HIS A 116 -3.54 2.76 0.56
CA HIS A 116 -3.82 1.38 0.13
C HIS A 116 -2.87 0.41 0.81
N THR A 117 -1.57 0.68 0.76
CA THR A 117 -0.56 -0.16 1.43
C THR A 117 -0.84 -0.29 2.93
N ALA A 118 -1.24 0.80 3.60
CA ALA A 118 -1.65 0.80 5.00
C ALA A 118 -2.84 -0.15 5.25
N SER A 119 -3.87 -0.12 4.41
CA SER A 119 -5.04 -1.00 4.54
C SER A 119 -4.70 -2.49 4.50
N TYR A 120 -3.74 -2.91 3.68
CA TYR A 120 -3.28 -4.31 3.65
C TYR A 120 -2.32 -4.62 4.80
N PHE A 121 -1.37 -3.72 5.04
CA PHE A 121 -0.27 -3.98 5.96
C PHE A 121 -0.73 -4.08 7.42
N PHE A 122 -1.53 -3.12 7.88
CA PHE A 122 -1.94 -3.09 9.28
C PHE A 122 -3.02 -4.12 9.60
N ASP A 123 -3.85 -4.51 8.62
CA ASP A 123 -4.82 -5.61 8.79
C ASP A 123 -4.11 -6.98 8.92
N ALA A 124 -2.93 -7.11 8.33
CA ALA A 124 -2.11 -8.31 8.45
C ALA A 124 -1.36 -8.42 9.78
N CYS A 125 -1.37 -7.38 10.63
CA CYS A 125 -0.66 -7.38 11.91
C CYS A 125 -1.50 -8.01 13.03
N ASP A 126 -0.87 -8.84 13.86
CA ASP A 126 -1.44 -9.17 15.18
C ASP A 126 -1.29 -7.99 16.17
N ALA A 127 -1.85 -8.12 17.38
CA ALA A 127 -1.83 -7.03 18.37
C ALA A 127 -0.41 -6.67 18.87
N GLN A 128 0.51 -7.64 18.94
CA GLN A 128 1.90 -7.40 19.37
C GLN A 128 2.71 -6.74 18.25
N GLU A 129 2.55 -7.23 17.02
CA GLU A 129 3.11 -6.62 15.81
C GLU A 129 2.59 -5.19 15.65
N LEU A 130 1.28 -4.97 15.78
CA LEU A 130 0.68 -3.65 15.66
C LEU A 130 1.21 -2.69 16.73
N SER A 131 1.33 -3.13 17.99
CA SER A 131 1.93 -2.32 19.06
C SER A 131 3.38 -1.92 18.72
N ARG A 132 4.14 -2.83 18.10
CA ARG A 132 5.53 -2.59 17.68
C ARG A 132 5.61 -1.61 16.51
N TRP A 133 4.80 -1.81 15.48
CA TRP A 133 4.76 -0.97 14.29
C TRP A 133 4.26 0.44 14.57
N LEU A 134 3.25 0.60 15.44
CA LEU A 134 2.76 1.93 15.80
C LEU A 134 3.69 2.64 16.79
N GLY A 135 4.39 1.91 17.67
CA GLY A 135 5.41 2.49 18.56
C GLY A 135 4.86 3.69 19.36
N PRO A 136 5.35 4.93 19.15
CA PRO A 136 4.85 6.12 19.84
C PRO A 136 3.45 6.56 19.39
N ILE A 137 2.99 6.17 18.20
CA ILE A 137 1.70 6.58 17.61
C ILE A 137 0.56 5.99 18.44
N ASP A 138 -0.36 6.84 18.91
CA ASP A 138 -1.55 6.44 19.66
C ASP A 138 -2.66 5.94 18.74
N GLN A 139 -2.87 6.68 17.65
CA GLN A 139 -3.97 6.47 16.73
C GLN A 139 -3.53 6.77 15.30
N LEU A 140 -4.01 5.96 14.38
CA LEU A 140 -3.82 6.12 12.93
C LEU A 140 -5.19 6.16 12.26
N ARG A 141 -5.41 7.12 11.37
CA ARG A 141 -6.63 7.24 10.56
C ARG A 141 -6.26 7.54 9.12
N TRP A 142 -6.97 6.97 8.17
CA TRP A 142 -6.77 7.28 6.76
C TRP A 142 -8.05 7.02 5.99
N PHE A 143 -8.23 7.70 4.87
CA PHE A 143 -9.28 7.36 3.94
C PHE A 143 -8.71 6.40 2.90
N GLY A 144 -9.31 5.23 2.77
CA GLY A 144 -8.81 4.22 1.86
C GLY A 144 -9.53 2.90 1.99
N GLY A 145 -8.80 1.86 1.62
CA GLY A 145 -9.29 0.50 1.50
C GLY A 145 -8.36 -0.28 0.58
N THR A 146 -8.69 -1.54 0.40
CA THR A 146 -8.04 -2.41 -0.58
C THR A 146 -8.24 -1.87 -2.01
N TRP A 147 -7.47 -2.37 -2.96
CA TRP A 147 -7.70 -2.10 -4.38
C TRP A 147 -9.03 -2.67 -4.84
N ALA A 148 -9.48 -3.80 -4.28
CA ALA A 148 -10.84 -4.28 -4.44
C ALA A 148 -11.89 -3.26 -3.97
N ASP A 149 -11.76 -2.70 -2.77
CA ASP A 149 -12.66 -1.65 -2.27
C ASP A 149 -12.68 -0.42 -3.20
N ARG A 150 -11.50 -0.01 -3.69
CA ARG A 150 -11.38 1.07 -4.67
C ARG A 150 -12.09 0.75 -5.98
N ALA A 151 -11.99 -0.49 -6.46
CA ALA A 151 -12.60 -0.89 -7.73
C ALA A 151 -14.13 -0.83 -7.71
N ILE A 152 -14.75 -1.12 -6.56
CA ILE A 152 -16.21 -1.10 -6.40
C ILE A 152 -16.74 0.20 -5.76
N GLY A 153 -15.86 1.16 -5.43
CA GLY A 153 -16.23 2.43 -4.82
C GLY A 153 -16.59 2.35 -3.33
N CYS A 154 -16.14 1.31 -2.62
CA CYS A 154 -16.41 1.07 -1.20
C CYS A 154 -15.27 1.54 -0.27
N GLN A 155 -14.46 2.51 -0.72
CA GLN A 155 -13.46 3.11 0.16
C GLN A 155 -14.11 3.94 1.26
N GLY A 156 -13.46 4.00 2.41
CA GLY A 156 -13.96 4.75 3.55
C GLY A 156 -12.87 5.12 4.54
N TRP A 157 -13.28 5.81 5.60
CA TRP A 157 -12.40 6.12 6.72
C TRP A 157 -12.07 4.85 7.50
N GLN A 158 -10.78 4.57 7.60
CA GLN A 158 -10.18 3.52 8.39
C GLN A 158 -9.57 4.12 9.65
N GLN A 159 -9.53 3.33 10.71
CA GLN A 159 -9.00 3.77 12.00
C GLN A 159 -8.39 2.61 12.76
N LEU A 160 -7.23 2.85 13.35
CA LEU A 160 -6.53 1.93 14.23
C LEU A 160 -6.06 2.65 15.49
N PHE A 161 -6.08 1.91 16.59
CA PHE A 161 -5.51 2.33 17.86
C PHE A 161 -4.34 1.44 18.20
N ASN A 162 -3.31 2.03 18.78
CA ASN A 162 -2.18 1.28 19.30
C ASN A 162 -2.63 0.46 20.51
N PRO A 163 -2.48 -0.88 20.49
CA PRO A 163 -2.85 -1.70 21.63
C PRO A 163 -1.97 -1.47 22.87
N ARG A 164 -0.84 -0.76 22.73
CA ARG A 164 0.10 -0.41 23.80
C ARG A 164 0.60 -1.63 24.60
N LEU A 165 0.74 -2.78 23.93
CA LEU A 165 1.30 -3.98 24.57
C LEU A 165 2.79 -3.79 24.85
N ALA A 166 3.27 -4.38 25.94
CA ALA A 166 4.69 -4.41 26.27
C ALA A 166 5.45 -5.32 25.27
N VAL A 167 6.02 -4.71 24.24
CA VAL A 167 6.78 -5.38 23.18
C VAL A 167 8.17 -4.78 23.05
N ARG A 168 9.08 -5.52 22.40
CA ARG A 168 10.38 -4.95 22.01
C ARG A 168 10.17 -3.75 21.07
N PRO A 169 11.04 -2.73 21.10
CA PRO A 169 11.01 -1.65 20.12
C PRO A 169 11.13 -2.17 18.68
N LEU A 170 10.61 -1.41 17.73
CA LEU A 170 10.77 -1.67 16.31
C LEU A 170 12.27 -1.66 15.96
N ALA A 171 12.77 -2.76 15.39
CA ALA A 171 14.16 -2.84 14.95
C ALA A 171 14.38 -2.03 13.67
N ILE A 172 15.64 -1.67 13.40
CA ILE A 172 16.04 -1.25 12.06
C ILE A 172 15.88 -2.48 11.16
N GLU A 173 15.21 -2.34 10.02
CA GLU A 173 15.01 -3.44 9.06
C GLU A 173 14.20 -4.62 9.62
N GLU A 174 13.14 -4.29 10.37
CA GLU A 174 12.20 -5.26 10.94
C GLU A 174 11.75 -6.29 9.89
N ASN A 175 11.76 -7.56 10.28
CA ASN A 175 11.36 -8.66 9.40
C ASN A 175 9.85 -8.71 9.28
N LEU A 176 9.35 -8.77 8.04
CA LEU A 176 7.92 -8.97 7.81
C LEU A 176 7.53 -10.42 8.08
N SER A 177 6.45 -10.60 8.85
CA SER A 177 5.85 -11.91 9.04
C SER A 177 5.31 -12.47 7.72
N LEU A 178 5.13 -13.80 7.65
CA LEU A 178 4.61 -14.45 6.44
C LEU A 178 3.27 -13.83 6.02
N ARG A 179 2.37 -13.58 6.98
CA ARG A 179 1.07 -12.95 6.74
C ARG A 179 1.22 -11.54 6.16
N GLN A 180 2.08 -10.69 6.74
CA GLN A 180 2.33 -9.35 6.20
C GLN A 180 2.87 -9.41 4.76
N ARG A 181 3.77 -10.34 4.47
CA ARG A 181 4.33 -10.54 3.13
C ARG A 181 3.26 -10.96 2.12
N ASP A 182 2.44 -11.94 2.48
CA ASP A 182 1.38 -12.46 1.60
C ASP A 182 0.34 -11.37 1.32
N THR A 183 -0.10 -10.63 2.33
CA THR A 183 -1.09 -9.55 2.16
C THR A 183 -0.53 -8.37 1.36
N LEU A 184 0.76 -8.02 1.52
CA LEU A 184 1.43 -7.02 0.68
C LEU A 184 1.64 -7.50 -0.76
N GLN A 185 1.92 -8.79 -0.96
CA GLN A 185 1.98 -9.36 -2.30
C GLN A 185 0.62 -9.25 -2.99
N THR A 186 -0.47 -9.60 -2.29
CA THR A 186 -1.84 -9.38 -2.79
C THR A 186 -2.09 -7.91 -3.12
N CYS A 187 -1.67 -6.96 -2.27
CA CYS A 187 -1.77 -5.52 -2.55
C CYS A 187 -1.14 -5.15 -3.91
N LEU A 188 0.07 -5.64 -4.20
CA LEU A 188 0.77 -5.35 -5.46
C LEU A 188 0.07 -5.95 -6.68
N LEU A 189 -0.51 -7.14 -6.53
CA LEU A 189 -1.20 -7.84 -7.61
C LEU A 189 -2.59 -7.24 -7.86
N GLU A 190 -3.33 -6.87 -6.82
CA GLU A 190 -4.61 -6.18 -6.98
C GLU A 190 -4.42 -4.77 -7.55
N GLN A 191 -3.36 -4.05 -7.13
CA GLN A 191 -2.97 -2.79 -7.78
C GLN A 191 -2.74 -3.00 -9.28
N HIS A 192 -2.10 -4.11 -9.64
CA HIS A 192 -1.84 -4.43 -11.03
C HIS A 192 -3.13 -4.66 -11.81
N ALA A 193 -4.02 -5.51 -11.31
CA ALA A 193 -5.32 -5.77 -11.90
C ALA A 193 -6.17 -4.49 -12.03
N TRP A 194 -6.15 -3.64 -11.01
CA TRP A 194 -6.83 -2.34 -11.05
C TRP A 194 -6.28 -1.41 -12.12
N ARG A 195 -4.95 -1.32 -12.29
CA ARG A 195 -4.36 -0.50 -13.37
C ARG A 195 -4.77 -1.01 -14.74
N TRP A 196 -4.76 -2.34 -14.94
CA TRP A 196 -5.25 -2.97 -16.16
C TRP A 196 -6.73 -2.66 -16.42
N SER A 197 -7.58 -2.72 -15.39
CA SER A 197 -9.01 -2.45 -15.54
C SER A 197 -9.25 -1.02 -16.01
N ARG A 198 -8.41 -0.07 -15.56
CA ARG A 198 -8.45 1.32 -16.01
C ARG A 198 -7.93 1.51 -17.44
N SER A 199 -6.94 0.72 -17.89
CA SER A 199 -6.37 0.87 -19.23
C SER A 199 -7.14 0.14 -20.32
N THR A 200 -7.72 -1.03 -20.02
CA THR A 200 -8.45 -1.85 -21.01
C THR A 200 -9.96 -1.63 -20.99
N GLY A 201 -10.49 -1.00 -19.94
CA GLY A 201 -11.95 -0.88 -19.73
C GLY A 201 -12.62 -2.18 -19.29
N THR A 202 -11.85 -3.26 -19.06
CA THR A 202 -12.38 -4.53 -18.54
C THR A 202 -12.69 -4.39 -17.05
N GLY A 203 -13.73 -5.09 -16.57
CA GLY A 203 -14.07 -5.10 -15.15
C GLY A 203 -12.94 -5.64 -14.26
N TYR A 204 -12.72 -4.98 -13.11
CA TYR A 204 -11.70 -5.36 -12.13
C TYR A 204 -11.81 -6.83 -11.70
N ASN A 205 -13.02 -7.29 -11.36
CA ASN A 205 -13.22 -8.66 -10.87
C ASN A 205 -12.79 -9.72 -11.89
N SER A 206 -13.04 -9.47 -13.19
CA SER A 206 -12.60 -10.37 -14.26
C SER A 206 -11.08 -10.39 -14.38
N LEU A 207 -10.44 -9.22 -14.38
CA LEU A 207 -8.98 -9.12 -14.45
C LEU A 207 -8.29 -9.71 -13.23
N TRP A 208 -8.88 -9.53 -12.04
CA TRP A 208 -8.40 -10.14 -10.82
C TRP A 208 -8.47 -11.66 -10.89
N ALA A 209 -9.60 -12.21 -11.34
CA ALA A 209 -9.75 -13.65 -11.56
C ALA A 209 -8.74 -14.19 -12.58
N TYR A 210 -8.51 -13.49 -13.69
CA TYR A 210 -7.48 -13.87 -14.66
C TYR A 210 -6.08 -13.81 -14.09
N LEU A 211 -5.76 -12.80 -13.29
CA LEU A 211 -4.46 -12.71 -12.64
C LEU A 211 -4.25 -13.90 -11.69
N GLN A 212 -5.24 -14.22 -10.85
CA GLN A 212 -5.20 -15.37 -9.96
C GLN A 212 -5.06 -16.70 -10.72
N GLU A 213 -5.76 -16.86 -11.84
CA GLU A 213 -5.59 -18.00 -12.75
C GLU A 213 -4.14 -18.09 -13.26
N GLY A 214 -3.55 -16.97 -13.70
CA GLY A 214 -2.16 -16.93 -14.14
C GLY A 214 -1.16 -17.32 -13.05
N GLN A 215 -1.40 -16.87 -11.81
CA GLN A 215 -0.58 -17.29 -10.66
C GLN A 215 -0.69 -18.78 -10.38
N ALA A 216 -1.89 -19.35 -10.46
CA ALA A 216 -2.11 -20.79 -10.30
C ALA A 216 -1.42 -21.62 -11.41
N LEU A 217 -1.19 -21.03 -12.59
CA LEU A 217 -0.41 -21.60 -13.68
C LEU A 217 1.11 -21.39 -13.52
N GLY A 218 1.54 -20.72 -12.44
CA GLY A 218 2.95 -20.47 -12.12
C GLY A 218 3.54 -19.27 -12.87
N PHE A 219 2.72 -18.32 -13.31
CA PHE A 219 3.16 -17.03 -13.81
C PHE A 219 3.32 -16.05 -12.64
N SER A 220 4.53 -15.52 -12.46
CA SER A 220 4.86 -14.59 -11.37
C SER A 220 5.69 -13.40 -11.85
N GLU A 221 6.41 -13.54 -12.97
CA GLU A 221 7.14 -12.43 -13.57
C GLU A 221 6.18 -11.41 -14.18
N ARG A 222 6.48 -10.12 -14.02
CA ARG A 222 5.58 -9.04 -14.42
C ARG A 222 5.25 -9.08 -15.93
N ALA A 223 6.27 -9.22 -16.78
CA ALA A 223 6.10 -9.27 -18.23
C ALA A 223 5.27 -10.49 -18.65
N VAL A 224 5.48 -11.65 -18.01
CA VAL A 224 4.72 -12.88 -18.30
C VAL A 224 3.26 -12.72 -17.86
N LEU A 225 3.01 -12.11 -16.70
CA LEU A 225 1.65 -11.80 -16.24
C LEU A 225 0.94 -10.81 -17.17
N ASP A 226 1.65 -9.80 -17.68
CA ASP A 226 1.10 -8.85 -18.65
C ASP A 226 0.69 -9.55 -19.96
N ASP A 227 1.57 -10.38 -20.51
CA ASP A 227 1.29 -11.17 -21.72
C ASP A 227 0.16 -12.17 -21.50
N TRP A 228 0.11 -12.80 -20.32
CA TRP A 228 -0.97 -13.70 -19.92
C TRP A 228 -2.32 -12.97 -19.87
N LEU A 229 -2.38 -11.80 -19.24
CA LEU A 229 -3.61 -11.01 -19.16
C LEU A 229 -4.10 -10.61 -20.55
N TRP A 230 -3.20 -10.20 -21.46
CA TRP A 230 -3.56 -9.92 -22.85
C TRP A 230 -4.13 -11.15 -23.55
N LEU A 231 -3.43 -12.28 -23.44
CA LEU A 231 -3.86 -13.53 -24.06
C LEU A 231 -5.21 -13.99 -23.53
N ARG A 232 -5.45 -13.84 -22.23
CA ARG A 232 -6.72 -14.21 -21.60
C ARG A 232 -7.88 -13.31 -22.01
N LEU A 233 -7.62 -12.01 -22.21
CA LEU A 233 -8.63 -11.09 -22.75
C LEU A 233 -9.01 -11.40 -24.20
N LEU A 234 -8.05 -11.85 -25.02
CA LEU A 234 -8.32 -12.27 -26.40
C LEU A 234 -9.09 -13.59 -26.47
N HIS A 235 -8.93 -14.44 -25.46
CA HIS A 235 -9.58 -15.75 -25.37
C HIS A 235 -10.24 -15.97 -24.00
N PRO A 236 -11.36 -15.26 -23.67
CA PRO A 236 -11.97 -15.27 -22.34
C PRO A 236 -12.46 -16.65 -21.88
N ASP A 237 -12.89 -17.49 -22.82
CA ASP A 237 -13.52 -18.79 -22.55
C ASP A 237 -12.59 -19.98 -22.84
N ALA A 238 -11.37 -19.74 -23.33
CA ALA A 238 -10.46 -20.83 -23.67
C ALA A 238 -10.01 -21.60 -22.43
N ALA A 239 -10.00 -22.93 -22.53
CA ALA A 239 -9.54 -23.79 -21.43
C ALA A 239 -8.01 -23.72 -21.32
N THR A 240 -7.49 -23.48 -20.13
CA THR A 240 -6.04 -23.40 -19.89
C THR A 240 -5.38 -24.77 -19.93
N GLY A 241 -6.05 -25.81 -19.42
CA GLY A 241 -5.64 -27.21 -19.47
C GLY A 241 -4.27 -27.48 -18.81
N GLN A 242 -4.27 -28.08 -17.63
CA GLN A 242 -3.04 -28.44 -16.91
C GLN A 242 -2.61 -29.90 -17.19
N PRO A 243 -1.30 -30.22 -17.12
CA PRO A 243 -0.17 -29.31 -16.90
C PRO A 243 0.25 -28.55 -18.17
N LEU A 244 0.83 -27.35 -17.99
CA LEU A 244 1.42 -26.57 -19.09
C LEU A 244 2.81 -27.09 -19.44
N SER A 245 3.09 -27.26 -20.74
CA SER A 245 4.41 -27.66 -21.25
C SER A 245 5.39 -26.48 -21.23
N GLY A 246 6.61 -26.69 -20.72
CA GLY A 246 7.68 -25.68 -20.72
C GLY A 246 8.46 -25.63 -19.40
N ALA A 247 9.77 -25.44 -19.50
CA ALA A 247 10.66 -25.32 -18.34
C ALA A 247 10.57 -23.91 -17.72
N SER A 248 10.47 -22.86 -18.54
CA SER A 248 10.31 -21.47 -18.10
C SER A 248 8.83 -21.01 -18.06
N GLN A 249 8.56 -19.90 -17.36
CA GLN A 249 7.23 -19.29 -17.35
C GLN A 249 6.82 -18.82 -18.77
N GLN A 250 7.78 -18.28 -19.53
CA GLN A 250 7.57 -17.84 -20.90
C GLN A 250 7.22 -19.00 -21.85
N GLU A 251 7.98 -20.11 -21.78
CA GLU A 251 7.71 -21.30 -22.61
C GLU A 251 6.32 -21.90 -22.33
N ARG A 252 5.89 -21.89 -21.06
CA ARG A 252 4.54 -22.31 -20.67
C ARG A 252 3.46 -21.41 -21.25
N LEU A 253 3.69 -20.09 -21.25
CA LEU A 253 2.78 -19.13 -21.83
C LEU A 253 2.71 -19.24 -23.37
N ASP A 254 3.84 -19.39 -24.04
CA ASP A 254 3.91 -19.55 -25.49
C ASP A 254 3.25 -20.87 -25.95
N SER A 255 3.44 -21.95 -25.20
CA SER A 255 2.75 -23.22 -25.46
C SER A 255 1.22 -23.08 -25.36
N LEU A 256 0.74 -22.28 -24.40
CA LEU A 256 -0.68 -21.99 -24.24
C LEU A 256 -1.20 -21.08 -25.37
N ARG A 257 -0.44 -20.05 -25.75
CA ARG A 257 -0.74 -19.16 -26.89
C ARG A 257 -0.90 -19.95 -28.18
N ASN A 258 0.02 -20.86 -28.48
CA ASN A 258 -0.03 -21.70 -29.68
C ASN A 258 -1.27 -22.61 -29.69
N ARG A 259 -1.65 -23.20 -28.54
CA ARG A 259 -2.85 -24.03 -28.44
C ARG A 259 -4.12 -23.22 -28.76
N TRP A 260 -4.28 -22.06 -28.13
CA TRP A 260 -5.48 -21.23 -28.31
C TRP A 260 -5.59 -20.61 -29.71
N GLN A 261 -4.46 -20.39 -30.39
CA GLN A 261 -4.44 -19.94 -31.79
C GLN A 261 -4.75 -21.07 -32.77
N ASN A 262 -4.29 -22.29 -32.50
CA ASN A 262 -4.50 -23.45 -33.39
C ASN A 262 -5.89 -24.11 -33.20
N ASP A 263 -6.55 -23.89 -32.07
CA ASP A 263 -7.93 -24.37 -31.80
C ASP A 263 -9.03 -23.44 -32.37
N GLN A 264 -8.67 -22.39 -33.11
CA GLN A 264 -9.64 -21.56 -33.84
C GLN A 264 -10.03 -22.23 -35.18
N PRO A 265 -11.32 -22.49 -35.44
CA PRO A 265 -11.79 -23.18 -36.66
C PRO A 265 -11.63 -22.35 -37.94
#